data_AF-A0AAU9QW55-F1
#
_entry.id   AF-A0AAU9QW55-F1
#
_cell.length_a   1.000
_cell.length_b   1.000
_cell.length_c   1.000
_cell.angle_alpha   90.00
_cell.angle_beta   90.00
_cell.angle_gamma   90.00
#
_symmetry.space_group_name_H-M   'P 1'
#
loop_
_entity.id
_entity.type
_entity.pdbx_description
1 polymer ?
#
loop_
_entity_poly.entity_id
_entity_poly.type
_entity_poly.pdbx_seq_one_letter_code
_entity_poly.pdbx_strand_id
1 'polypeptide(L)'
;MLSQLHNIITRRRAPSLHQKIFAYSKQVTPYLSGSYGSLSSKSIAMTNDKSHIEIKRVYDGLAANHSEAGKAYWLTRTWDLVCWQPIYVTFVSIYGLHSLPDIKNIGQFRYKEFVTGYRFFNGDHQHGSPEELIPQAGAAILALTEFYRSQINEWTRIRPGFTNHLLADLLLSSLIKLQQHEPSLTNDYITEQAKLWLEACQLPDSHLDSLKVDANSGMLRLIRVSCCLVYKCDSGKYCDDCPRLPENKKIA
;
A
#
# COMPACT_ATOMS: atom_id res chain seq x y z
N MET A 1 16.93 -6.22 -15.27
CA MET A 1 17.06 -4.74 -15.20
C MET A 1 16.64 -4.17 -13.83
N LEU A 2 15.46 -4.48 -13.28
CA LEU A 2 15.05 -3.99 -11.93
C LEU A 2 15.82 -4.60 -10.74
N SER A 3 16.28 -5.85 -10.88
CA SER A 3 17.13 -6.51 -9.88
C SER A 3 18.51 -5.86 -9.73
N GLN A 4 19.03 -5.23 -10.78
CA GLN A 4 20.34 -4.56 -10.76
C GLN A 4 20.28 -3.19 -10.08
N LEU A 5 19.13 -2.50 -10.07
CA LEU A 5 18.97 -1.19 -9.41
C LEU A 5 18.91 -1.29 -7.88
N HIS A 6 18.31 -2.36 -7.34
CA HIS A 6 18.22 -2.58 -5.90
C HIS A 6 19.49 -3.15 -5.27
N ASN A 7 20.40 -3.70 -6.08
CA ASN A 7 21.63 -4.35 -5.64
C ASN A 7 22.78 -3.38 -5.34
N ILE A 8 22.63 -2.07 -5.59
CA ILE A 8 23.80 -1.18 -5.67
C ILE A 8 24.26 -0.61 -4.32
N ILE A 9 23.45 -0.60 -3.24
CA ILE A 9 23.89 0.09 -2.01
C ILE A 9 23.48 -0.66 -0.74
N THR A 10 24.51 -1.23 -0.07
CA THR A 10 24.62 -1.88 1.27
C THR A 10 24.37 -3.39 1.41
N ARG A 11 25.49 -4.13 1.40
CA ARG A 11 25.70 -5.55 1.74
C ARG A 11 25.66 -5.80 3.26
N ARG A 12 24.50 -5.69 3.91
CA ARG A 12 24.34 -6.30 5.25
C ARG A 12 23.34 -7.44 5.13
N ARG A 13 23.76 -8.64 5.55
CA ARG A 13 22.86 -9.80 5.58
C ARG A 13 21.68 -9.44 6.48
N ALA A 14 20.48 -9.47 5.93
CA ALA A 14 19.27 -9.19 6.70
C ALA A 14 19.08 -10.24 7.81
N PRO A 15 18.45 -9.91 8.93
CA PRO A 15 17.97 -10.91 9.90
C PRO A 15 17.13 -12.00 9.22
N SER A 16 17.08 -13.20 9.81
CA SER A 16 16.40 -14.36 9.20
C SER A 16 14.93 -14.08 8.85
N LEU A 17 14.20 -13.41 9.73
CA LEU A 17 12.80 -13.07 9.52
C LEU A 17 12.60 -12.06 8.39
N HIS A 18 13.46 -11.04 8.30
CA HIS A 18 13.48 -10.11 7.17
C HIS A 18 13.75 -10.82 5.85
N GLN A 19 14.64 -11.82 5.81
CA GLN A 19 14.86 -12.62 4.59
C GLN A 19 13.59 -13.35 4.15
N LYS A 20 12.80 -13.90 5.10
CA LYS A 20 11.50 -14.52 4.81
C LYS A 20 10.50 -13.49 4.27
N ILE A 21 10.38 -12.33 4.90
CA ILE A 21 9.53 -11.23 4.41
C ILE A 21 9.90 -10.87 2.97
N PHE A 22 11.19 -10.74 2.66
CA PHE A 22 11.65 -10.37 1.32
C PHE A 22 11.32 -11.46 0.29
N ALA A 23 11.39 -12.73 0.69
CA ALA A 23 11.05 -13.85 -0.16
C ALA A 23 9.54 -13.88 -0.46
N TYR A 24 8.69 -13.80 0.57
CA TYR A 24 7.23 -13.82 0.41
C TYR A 24 6.72 -12.58 -0.32
N SER A 25 7.30 -11.40 -0.03
CA SER A 25 6.98 -10.17 -0.76
C SER A 25 7.17 -10.31 -2.27
N LYS A 26 8.26 -10.96 -2.70
CA LYS A 26 8.53 -11.19 -4.13
C LYS A 26 7.56 -12.17 -4.79
N GLN A 27 6.96 -13.08 -4.02
CA GLN A 27 5.92 -13.98 -4.52
C GLN A 27 4.61 -13.22 -4.79
N VAL A 28 4.30 -12.19 -3.99
CA VAL A 28 3.16 -11.29 -4.26
C VAL A 28 3.38 -10.50 -5.54
N THR A 29 4.56 -9.90 -5.70
CA THR A 29 4.95 -9.24 -6.96
C THR A 29 6.46 -9.00 -7.02
N PRO A 30 7.12 -9.14 -8.18
CA PRO A 30 8.56 -8.88 -8.31
C PRO A 30 8.97 -7.44 -7.98
N TYR A 31 8.04 -6.49 -7.97
CA TYR A 31 8.27 -5.09 -7.61
C TYR A 31 8.36 -4.84 -6.09
N LEU A 32 7.93 -5.81 -5.27
CA LEU A 32 7.97 -5.71 -3.81
C LEU A 32 9.29 -6.31 -3.29
N SER A 33 10.41 -5.74 -3.74
CA SER A 33 11.76 -6.22 -3.41
C SER A 33 12.30 -5.53 -2.16
N GLY A 34 12.53 -6.31 -1.10
CA GLY A 34 13.14 -5.82 0.14
C GLY A 34 14.67 -5.85 0.16
N SER A 35 15.24 -5.00 1.00
CA SER A 35 16.68 -4.95 1.31
C SER A 35 16.88 -4.58 2.79
N TYR A 36 18.10 -4.77 3.31
CA TYR A 36 18.44 -4.46 4.69
C TYR A 36 19.70 -3.59 4.76
N GLY A 37 19.65 -2.52 5.56
CA GLY A 37 20.79 -1.64 5.77
C GLY A 37 20.39 -0.18 5.96
N SER A 38 21.38 0.70 5.97
CA SER A 38 21.16 2.14 6.13
C SER A 38 20.30 2.71 5.01
N LEU A 39 19.44 3.65 5.37
CA LEU A 39 18.70 4.48 4.42
C LEU A 39 19.63 5.55 3.82
N SER A 40 19.39 5.92 2.57
CA SER A 40 20.12 7.00 1.89
C SER A 40 19.26 8.26 1.81
N SER A 41 19.88 9.40 1.51
CA SER A 41 19.16 10.67 1.31
C SER A 41 18.17 10.67 0.14
N LYS A 42 18.23 9.65 -0.73
CA LYS A 42 17.29 9.45 -1.85
C LYS A 42 16.13 8.49 -1.52
N SER A 43 16.01 8.07 -0.26
CA SER A 43 14.89 7.24 0.19
C SER A 43 13.70 8.09 0.60
N ILE A 44 12.48 7.56 0.43
CA ILE A 44 11.27 8.11 1.03
C ILE A 44 11.14 7.42 2.39
N ALA A 45 11.31 8.17 3.47
CA ALA A 45 11.29 7.65 4.85
C ALA A 45 10.97 8.76 5.85
N MET A 46 10.28 8.43 6.95
CA MET A 46 9.97 9.40 8.01
C MET A 46 11.21 10.09 8.60
N THR A 47 12.35 9.39 8.59
CA THR A 47 13.64 9.90 9.09
C THR A 47 14.40 10.75 8.07
N ASN A 48 13.87 10.94 6.87
CA ASN A 48 14.49 11.75 5.82
C ASN A 48 13.65 13.01 5.56
N ASP A 49 14.20 14.17 5.96
CA ASP A 49 13.64 15.51 5.76
C ASP A 49 13.45 15.88 4.27
N LYS A 50 14.20 15.21 3.37
CA LYS A 50 14.14 15.41 1.92
C LYS A 50 13.16 14.47 1.22
N SER A 51 12.34 13.70 1.96
CA SER A 51 11.38 12.77 1.36
C SER A 51 10.39 13.46 0.40
N HIS A 52 9.95 14.68 0.73
CA HIS A 52 9.09 15.48 -0.15
C HIS A 52 9.66 15.65 -1.57
N ILE A 53 10.98 15.71 -1.74
CA ILE A 53 11.63 15.85 -3.06
C ILE A 53 11.39 14.61 -3.91
N GLU A 54 11.58 13.41 -3.35
CA GLU A 54 11.38 12.16 -4.10
C GLU A 54 9.91 11.89 -4.39
N ILE A 55 9.01 12.22 -3.45
CA ILE A 55 7.55 12.12 -3.68
C ILE A 55 7.12 13.11 -4.77
N LYS A 56 7.63 14.36 -4.75
CA LYS A 56 7.34 15.33 -5.79
C LYS A 56 7.84 14.87 -7.17
N ARG A 57 9.00 14.22 -7.25
CA ARG A 57 9.51 13.64 -8.51
C ARG A 57 8.61 12.54 -9.06
N VAL A 58 7.92 11.78 -8.22
CA VAL A 58 6.88 10.83 -8.66
C VAL A 58 5.74 11.60 -9.32
N TYR A 59 5.20 12.59 -8.61
CA TYR A 59 4.11 13.43 -9.12
C TYR A 59 4.46 14.14 -10.43
N ASP A 60 5.62 14.79 -10.51
CA ASP A 60 6.08 15.51 -11.70
C ASP A 60 6.30 14.55 -12.89
N GLY A 61 6.81 13.33 -12.63
CA GLY A 61 6.95 12.30 -13.65
C GLY A 61 5.60 11.84 -14.20
N LEU A 62 4.61 11.63 -13.32
CA LEU A 62 3.23 11.31 -13.73
C LEU A 62 2.61 12.45 -14.53
N ALA A 63 2.85 13.71 -14.15
CA ALA A 63 2.34 14.88 -14.86
C ALA A 63 2.94 15.01 -16.27
N ALA A 64 4.23 14.71 -16.42
CA ALA A 64 4.91 14.74 -17.70
C ALA A 64 4.46 13.60 -18.64
N ASN A 65 4.32 12.38 -18.10
CA ASN A 65 4.01 11.20 -18.91
C ASN A 65 2.51 10.97 -19.15
N HIS A 66 1.64 11.58 -18.34
CA HIS A 66 0.18 11.42 -18.41
C HIS A 66 -0.53 12.77 -18.30
N SER A 67 -0.10 13.74 -19.11
CA SER A 67 -0.63 15.11 -19.11
C SER A 67 -2.16 15.16 -19.32
N GLU A 68 -2.70 14.22 -20.09
CA GLU A 68 -4.11 14.03 -20.42
C GLU A 68 -4.99 13.69 -19.20
N ALA A 69 -4.43 12.98 -18.21
CA ALA A 69 -5.19 12.46 -17.09
C ALA A 69 -5.46 13.51 -15.99
N GLY A 70 -4.63 14.56 -15.98
CA GLY A 70 -4.78 15.74 -15.13
C GLY A 70 -4.41 15.54 -13.65
N LYS A 71 -4.34 16.67 -12.93
CA LYS A 71 -3.85 16.78 -11.54
C LYS A 71 -4.48 15.77 -10.57
N ALA A 72 -5.77 15.49 -10.72
CA ALA A 72 -6.47 14.55 -9.86
C ALA A 72 -5.89 13.13 -9.99
N TYR A 73 -5.60 12.66 -11.21
CA TYR A 73 -4.96 11.37 -11.43
C TYR A 73 -3.53 11.36 -10.86
N TRP A 74 -2.73 12.38 -11.15
CA TRP A 74 -1.34 12.44 -10.67
C TRP A 74 -1.26 12.38 -9.15
N LEU A 75 -2.16 13.11 -8.47
CA LEU A 75 -2.24 13.11 -7.01
C LEU A 75 -2.68 11.76 -6.45
N THR A 76 -3.78 11.19 -6.95
CA THR A 76 -4.26 9.86 -6.54
C THR A 76 -3.18 8.80 -6.75
N ARG A 77 -2.55 8.79 -7.93
CA ARG A 77 -1.54 7.80 -8.26
C ARG A 77 -0.26 7.97 -7.44
N THR A 78 0.17 9.20 -7.16
CA THR A 78 1.31 9.46 -6.26
C THR A 78 1.04 8.89 -4.87
N TRP A 79 -0.16 9.12 -4.32
CA TRP A 79 -0.58 8.56 -3.03
C TRP A 79 -0.55 7.03 -3.01
N ASP A 80 -1.19 6.40 -3.99
CA ASP A 80 -1.22 4.93 -4.11
C ASP A 80 0.19 4.35 -4.17
N LEU A 81 1.10 5.00 -4.91
CA LEU A 81 2.48 4.56 -5.10
C LEU A 81 3.32 4.67 -3.83
N VAL A 82 3.11 5.66 -2.96
CA VAL A 82 3.85 5.71 -1.69
C VAL A 82 3.26 4.79 -0.61
N CYS A 83 1.99 4.40 -0.73
CA CYS A 83 1.29 3.59 0.27
C CYS A 83 1.34 2.07 0.02
N TRP A 84 1.44 1.63 -1.23
CA TRP A 84 1.25 0.20 -1.54
C TRP A 84 2.31 -0.73 -0.91
N GLN A 85 3.61 -0.37 -0.92
CA GLN A 85 4.65 -1.28 -0.40
C GLN A 85 4.55 -1.48 1.10
N PRO A 86 4.45 -0.44 1.96
CA PRO A 86 4.35 -0.62 3.39
C PRO A 86 3.14 -1.47 3.77
N ILE A 87 1.99 -1.24 3.13
CA ILE A 87 0.77 -2.00 3.41
C ILE A 87 0.92 -3.46 2.97
N TYR A 88 1.41 -3.73 1.77
CA TYR A 88 1.57 -5.12 1.30
C TYR A 88 2.60 -5.89 2.14
N VAL A 89 3.72 -5.25 2.50
CA VAL A 89 4.72 -5.87 3.38
C VAL A 89 4.14 -6.16 4.76
N THR A 90 3.32 -5.25 5.30
CA THR A 90 2.64 -5.46 6.59
C THR A 90 1.74 -6.69 6.54
N PHE A 91 0.91 -6.82 5.50
CA PHE A 91 0.02 -7.96 5.33
C PHE A 91 0.78 -9.28 5.16
N VAL A 92 1.81 -9.30 4.31
CA VAL A 92 2.69 -10.47 4.15
C VAL A 92 3.31 -10.88 5.48
N SER A 93 3.74 -9.91 6.28
CA SER A 93 4.40 -10.18 7.55
C SER A 93 3.44 -10.70 8.62
N ILE A 94 2.26 -10.07 8.76
CA ILE A 94 1.29 -10.45 9.78
C ILE A 94 0.66 -11.81 9.45
N TYR A 95 0.08 -11.96 8.26
CA TYR A 95 -0.65 -13.16 7.90
C TYR A 95 0.25 -14.32 7.50
N GLY A 96 1.42 -14.04 6.90
CA GLY A 96 2.34 -15.10 6.46
C GLY A 96 3.37 -15.51 7.51
N LEU A 97 3.71 -14.63 8.46
CA LEU A 97 4.83 -14.83 9.37
C LEU A 97 4.51 -14.53 10.84
N HIS A 98 3.29 -14.13 11.19
CA HIS A 98 2.89 -13.82 12.56
C HIS A 98 3.86 -12.82 13.23
N SER A 99 4.26 -11.81 12.45
CA SER A 99 5.22 -10.81 12.89
C SER A 99 4.98 -9.44 12.26
N LEU A 100 5.41 -8.39 12.95
CA LEU A 100 5.33 -7.01 12.50
C LEU A 100 6.72 -6.35 12.59
N PRO A 101 7.40 -6.06 11.47
CA PRO A 101 8.63 -5.27 11.47
C PRO A 101 8.33 -3.80 11.77
N ASP A 102 9.38 -2.98 11.91
CA ASP A 102 9.28 -1.52 11.99
C ASP A 102 8.81 -0.89 10.66
N ILE A 103 7.52 -1.04 10.36
CA ILE A 103 6.85 -0.50 9.17
C ILE A 103 6.84 1.03 9.19
N LYS A 104 6.71 1.64 10.37
CA LYS A 104 6.67 3.11 10.51
C LYS A 104 7.92 3.76 9.91
N ASN A 105 9.09 3.14 10.10
CA ASN A 105 10.36 3.68 9.60
C ASN A 105 10.87 2.96 8.34
N ILE A 106 9.98 2.30 7.58
CA ILE A 106 10.34 1.67 6.31
C ILE A 106 10.86 2.73 5.31
N GLY A 107 12.00 2.45 4.67
CA GLY A 107 12.49 3.27 3.57
C GLY A 107 12.00 2.73 2.23
N GLN A 108 11.57 3.61 1.34
CA GLN A 108 11.17 3.27 -0.02
C GLN A 108 12.05 3.97 -1.05
N PHE A 109 12.06 3.48 -2.28
CA PHE A 109 12.85 4.08 -3.35
C PHE A 109 11.99 4.39 -4.58
N ARG A 110 12.44 5.38 -5.33
CA ARG A 110 11.83 5.78 -6.59
C ARG A 110 12.63 5.24 -7.76
N TYR A 111 11.95 4.65 -8.73
CA TYR A 111 12.44 4.40 -10.07
C TYR A 111 11.54 5.14 -11.07
N LYS A 112 12.05 6.24 -11.64
CA LYS A 112 11.26 7.18 -12.45
C LYS A 112 10.00 7.65 -11.71
N GLU A 113 8.81 7.49 -12.24
CA GLU A 113 7.53 7.84 -11.63
C GLU A 113 6.93 6.70 -10.79
N PHE A 114 7.68 5.61 -10.57
CA PHE A 114 7.21 4.46 -9.79
C PHE A 114 7.98 4.35 -8.46
N VAL A 115 7.27 4.02 -7.39
CA VAL A 115 7.88 3.72 -6.09
C VAL A 115 8.00 2.21 -5.97
N THR A 116 9.24 1.73 -5.87
CA THR A 116 9.58 0.31 -5.83
C THR A 116 10.88 0.09 -5.09
N GLY A 117 10.98 -1.07 -4.45
CA GLY A 117 12.05 -1.37 -3.52
C GLY A 117 11.80 -0.76 -2.14
N TYR A 118 11.98 -1.58 -1.11
CA TYR A 118 11.92 -1.11 0.26
C TYR A 118 13.13 -1.57 1.07
N ARG A 119 13.33 -0.93 2.22
CA ARG A 119 14.45 -1.20 3.11
C ARG A 119 14.07 -1.06 4.56
N PHE A 120 14.47 -2.06 5.35
CA PHE A 120 14.53 -1.97 6.81
C PHE A 120 15.97 -1.69 7.23
N PHE A 121 16.15 -0.89 8.28
CA PHE A 121 17.46 -0.53 8.84
C PHE A 121 17.73 -1.17 10.20
N ASN A 122 16.69 -1.64 10.90
CA ASN A 122 16.75 -2.37 12.16
C ASN A 122 16.13 -3.76 12.02
N GLY A 123 16.46 -4.63 12.98
CA GLY A 123 16.03 -6.03 13.00
C GLY A 123 14.80 -6.27 13.87
N ASP A 124 14.07 -5.23 14.25
CA ASP A 124 13.05 -5.31 15.30
C ASP A 124 11.76 -5.89 14.75
N HIS A 125 11.17 -6.80 15.54
CA HIS A 125 9.92 -7.49 15.21
C HIS A 125 9.06 -7.62 16.46
N GLN A 126 7.77 -7.37 16.28
CA GLN A 126 6.74 -7.79 17.23
C GLN A 126 6.15 -9.11 16.73
N HIS A 127 5.74 -9.98 17.64
CA HIS A 127 5.22 -11.31 17.34
C HIS A 127 3.85 -11.49 17.98
N GLY A 128 2.95 -12.17 17.28
CA GLY A 128 1.59 -12.39 17.75
C GLY A 128 0.66 -12.89 16.65
N SER A 129 -0.60 -13.13 17.03
CA SER A 129 -1.67 -13.38 16.06
C SER A 129 -1.96 -12.12 15.23
N PRO A 130 -2.66 -12.24 14.09
CA PRO A 130 -3.14 -11.07 13.35
C PRO A 130 -3.90 -10.08 14.25
N GLU A 131 -4.79 -10.57 15.09
CA GLU A 131 -5.62 -9.76 15.99
C GLU A 131 -4.80 -8.97 17.00
N GLU A 132 -3.67 -9.52 17.46
CA GLU A 132 -2.75 -8.84 18.38
C GLU A 132 -1.88 -7.79 17.67
N LEU A 133 -1.51 -8.04 16.40
CA LEU A 133 -0.57 -7.22 15.64
C LEU A 133 -1.25 -6.08 14.87
N ILE A 134 -2.50 -6.26 14.41
CA ILE A 134 -3.23 -5.28 13.61
C ILE A 134 -3.35 -3.91 14.30
N PRO A 135 -3.66 -3.80 15.61
CA PRO A 135 -3.71 -2.50 16.29
C PRO A 135 -2.40 -1.71 16.21
N GLN A 136 -1.27 -2.41 16.39
CA GLN A 136 0.07 -1.81 16.33
C GLN A 136 0.44 -1.42 14.91
N ALA A 137 0.10 -2.28 13.95
CA ALA A 137 0.30 -2.03 12.53
C ALA A 137 -0.52 -0.84 12.02
N GLY A 138 -1.79 -0.74 12.43
CA GLY A 138 -2.67 0.37 12.10
C GLY A 138 -2.12 1.70 12.61
N ALA A 139 -1.64 1.76 13.86
CA ALA A 139 -0.97 2.94 14.40
C ALA A 139 0.30 3.33 13.61
N ALA A 140 1.12 2.35 13.21
CA ALA A 140 2.30 2.58 12.37
C ALA A 140 1.93 3.10 10.97
N ILE A 141 0.90 2.51 10.34
CA ILE A 141 0.38 2.93 9.03
C ILE A 141 -0.21 4.33 9.11
N LEU A 142 -0.96 4.68 10.16
CA LEU A 142 -1.50 6.03 10.33
C LEU A 142 -0.39 7.06 10.41
N ALA A 143 0.63 6.81 11.23
CA ALA A 143 1.78 7.71 11.33
C ALA A 143 2.51 7.88 9.98
N LEU A 144 2.67 6.78 9.23
CA LEU A 144 3.36 6.78 7.95
C LEU A 144 2.56 7.45 6.83
N THR A 145 1.25 7.21 6.77
CA THR A 145 0.36 7.81 5.77
C THR A 145 0.13 9.29 6.04
N GLU A 146 0.03 9.70 7.31
CA GLU A 146 0.02 11.12 7.68
C GLU A 146 1.35 11.81 7.31
N PHE A 147 2.49 11.13 7.52
CA PHE A 147 3.76 11.62 7.02
C PHE A 147 3.72 11.84 5.51
N TYR A 148 3.33 10.85 4.70
CA TYR A 148 3.24 11.03 3.24
C TYR A 148 2.30 12.17 2.85
N ARG A 149 1.15 12.28 3.51
CA ARG A 149 0.20 13.36 3.31
C ARG A 149 0.84 14.72 3.57
N SER A 150 1.55 14.87 4.69
CA SER A 150 2.27 16.11 5.03
C SER A 150 3.31 16.48 3.96
N GLN A 151 4.10 15.51 3.49
CA GLN A 151 5.13 15.73 2.47
C GLN A 151 4.56 16.15 1.11
N ILE A 152 3.37 15.64 0.76
CA ILE A 152 2.64 16.06 -0.45
C ILE A 152 2.04 17.46 -0.24
N ASN A 153 1.56 17.74 0.97
CA ASN A 153 0.90 18.99 1.33
C ASN A 153 1.83 20.22 1.30
N GLU A 154 3.14 20.02 1.27
CA GLU A 154 4.16 21.07 1.05
C GLU A 154 4.02 21.77 -0.31
N TRP A 155 3.51 21.08 -1.34
CA TRP A 155 3.46 21.61 -2.71
C TRP A 155 2.10 21.45 -3.40
N THR A 156 1.17 20.69 -2.83
CA THR A 156 -0.23 20.67 -3.30
C THR A 156 -1.18 20.27 -2.17
N ARG A 157 -2.38 20.87 -2.14
CA ARG A 157 -3.37 20.52 -1.12
C ARG A 157 -3.83 19.06 -1.28
N ILE A 158 -3.70 18.28 -0.21
CA ILE A 158 -4.25 16.91 -0.12
C ILE A 158 -5.07 16.75 1.16
N ARG A 159 -6.36 16.41 1.01
CA ARG A 159 -7.32 16.39 2.12
C ARG A 159 -7.33 15.03 2.81
N PRO A 160 -7.37 14.97 4.16
CA PRO A 160 -7.46 13.71 4.90
C PRO A 160 -8.61 12.80 4.45
N GLY A 161 -9.81 13.34 4.27
CA GLY A 161 -10.96 12.52 3.83
C GLY A 161 -10.74 11.82 2.47
N PHE A 162 -10.01 12.46 1.56
CA PHE A 162 -9.66 11.85 0.28
C PHE A 162 -8.65 10.70 0.46
N THR A 163 -7.61 10.90 1.26
CA THR A 163 -6.61 9.87 1.53
C THR A 163 -7.14 8.71 2.37
N ASN A 164 -8.12 8.97 3.25
CA ASN A 164 -8.76 7.94 4.06
C ASN A 164 -9.54 6.95 3.20
N HIS A 165 -10.29 7.41 2.20
CA HIS A 165 -10.97 6.51 1.26
C HIS A 165 -9.97 5.65 0.46
N LEU A 166 -8.86 6.23 0.01
CA LEU A 166 -7.80 5.49 -0.69
C LEU A 166 -7.12 4.45 0.21
N LEU A 167 -6.88 4.80 1.48
CA LEU A 167 -6.31 3.88 2.45
C LEU A 167 -7.27 2.71 2.74
N ALA A 168 -8.56 3.00 2.96
CA ALA A 168 -9.58 1.97 3.16
C ALA A 168 -9.63 1.00 1.98
N ASP A 169 -9.73 1.52 0.75
CA ASP A 169 -9.74 0.68 -0.45
C ASP A 169 -8.47 -0.18 -0.56
N LEU A 170 -7.31 0.37 -0.20
CA LEU A 170 -6.05 -0.36 -0.25
C LEU A 170 -6.00 -1.49 0.78
N LEU A 171 -6.39 -1.24 2.03
CA LEU A 171 -6.48 -2.25 3.09
C LEU A 171 -7.44 -3.39 2.71
N LEU A 172 -8.65 -3.03 2.27
CA LEU A 172 -9.65 -4.01 1.86
C LEU A 172 -9.20 -4.80 0.63
N SER A 173 -8.57 -4.15 -0.35
CA SER A 173 -8.03 -4.85 -1.52
C SER A 173 -6.91 -5.83 -1.15
N SER A 174 -6.11 -5.52 -0.12
CA SER A 174 -5.09 -6.42 0.41
C SER A 174 -5.69 -7.65 1.09
N LEU A 175 -6.82 -7.51 1.79
CA LEU A 175 -7.57 -8.64 2.35
C LEU A 175 -8.18 -9.53 1.26
N ILE A 176 -8.74 -8.95 0.21
CA ILE A 176 -9.23 -9.74 -0.94
C ILE A 176 -8.09 -10.53 -1.59
N LYS A 177 -6.92 -9.91 -1.76
CA LYS A 177 -5.73 -10.62 -2.28
C LYS A 177 -5.25 -11.73 -1.36
N LEU A 178 -5.34 -11.53 -0.04
CA LEU A 178 -5.03 -12.57 0.93
C LEU A 178 -5.97 -13.76 0.76
N GLN A 179 -7.29 -13.53 0.66
CA GLN A 179 -8.27 -14.60 0.44
C GLN A 179 -8.05 -15.33 -0.88
N GLN A 180 -7.70 -14.60 -1.95
CA GLN A 180 -7.36 -15.21 -3.24
C GLN A 180 -6.11 -16.11 -3.15
N HIS A 181 -5.16 -15.79 -2.28
CA HIS A 181 -3.96 -16.58 -2.07
C HIS A 181 -4.17 -17.77 -1.12
N GLU A 182 -5.05 -17.61 -0.13
CA GLU A 182 -5.46 -18.64 0.82
C GLU A 182 -6.99 -18.81 0.79
N PRO A 183 -7.53 -19.57 -0.19
CA PRO A 183 -8.97 -19.73 -0.37
C PRO A 183 -9.69 -20.45 0.79
N SER A 184 -8.95 -21.03 1.74
CA SER A 184 -9.53 -21.60 2.96
C SER A 184 -10.04 -20.54 3.93
N LEU A 185 -9.61 -19.27 3.80
CA LEU A 185 -10.11 -18.16 4.60
C LEU A 185 -11.55 -17.82 4.22
N THR A 186 -12.46 -17.92 5.18
CA THR A 186 -13.88 -17.67 4.97
C THR A 186 -14.19 -16.18 4.78
N ASN A 187 -15.31 -15.87 4.13
CA ASN A 187 -15.79 -14.49 4.02
C ASN A 187 -16.00 -13.84 5.39
N ASP A 188 -16.49 -14.60 6.37
CA ASP A 188 -16.68 -14.12 7.74
C ASP A 188 -15.35 -13.73 8.38
N TYR A 189 -14.33 -14.59 8.28
CA TYR A 189 -13.00 -14.28 8.79
C TYR A 189 -12.44 -13.01 8.15
N ILE A 190 -12.49 -12.91 6.82
CA ILE A 190 -11.99 -11.74 6.09
C ILE A 190 -12.75 -10.46 6.47
N THR A 191 -14.06 -10.55 6.70
CA THR A 191 -14.88 -9.42 7.14
C THR A 191 -14.52 -8.97 8.55
N GLU A 192 -14.24 -9.89 9.48
CA GLU A 192 -13.75 -9.54 10.82
C GLU A 192 -12.36 -8.92 10.77
N GLN A 193 -11.45 -9.44 9.93
CA GLN A 193 -10.15 -8.81 9.71
C GLN A 193 -10.30 -7.40 9.11
N ALA A 194 -11.26 -7.19 8.20
CA ALA A 194 -11.55 -5.88 7.64
C ALA A 194 -11.97 -4.87 8.71
N LYS A 195 -12.84 -5.25 9.64
CA LYS A 195 -13.23 -4.41 10.79
C LYS A 195 -12.01 -4.02 11.63
N LEU A 196 -11.16 -4.99 11.99
CA LEU A 196 -9.95 -4.73 12.78
C LEU A 196 -9.01 -3.75 12.08
N TRP A 197 -8.82 -3.89 10.76
CA TRP A 197 -7.98 -2.98 9.99
C TRP A 197 -8.56 -1.57 9.90
N LEU A 198 -9.88 -1.44 9.67
CA LEU A 198 -10.56 -0.16 9.62
C LEU A 198 -10.49 0.55 10.97
N GLU A 199 -10.78 -0.16 12.07
CA GLU A 199 -10.68 0.35 13.44
C GLU A 199 -9.25 0.80 13.77
N ALA A 200 -8.26 -0.05 13.51
CA ALA A 200 -6.85 0.23 13.80
C ALA A 200 -6.32 1.44 13.00
N CYS A 201 -6.89 1.70 11.82
CA CYS A 201 -6.57 2.86 10.99
C CYS A 201 -7.54 4.03 11.19
N GLN A 202 -8.44 3.98 12.17
CA GLN A 202 -9.43 5.02 12.48
C GLN A 202 -10.29 5.41 11.27
N LEU A 203 -10.67 4.40 10.48
CA LEU A 203 -11.50 4.53 9.29
C LEU A 203 -12.94 4.09 9.60
N PRO A 204 -13.97 4.70 8.98
CA PRO A 204 -15.35 4.31 9.23
C PRO A 204 -15.69 2.90 8.75
N ASP A 205 -16.47 2.17 9.55
CA ASP A 205 -17.00 0.84 9.20
C ASP A 205 -17.90 0.84 7.97
N SER A 206 -18.44 1.99 7.55
CA SER A 206 -19.20 2.11 6.30
C SER A 206 -18.37 1.70 5.07
N HIS A 207 -17.04 1.63 5.19
CA HIS A 207 -16.20 1.05 4.14
C HIS A 207 -16.43 -0.45 3.93
N LEU A 208 -16.97 -1.19 4.90
CA LEU A 208 -17.32 -2.61 4.74
C LEU A 208 -18.41 -2.81 3.70
N ASP A 209 -19.25 -1.81 3.45
CA ASP A 209 -20.29 -1.86 2.40
C ASP A 209 -19.69 -2.01 1.00
N SER A 210 -18.38 -1.77 0.82
CA SER A 210 -17.64 -2.00 -0.42
C SER A 210 -17.29 -3.47 -0.68
N LEU A 211 -17.36 -4.32 0.36
CA LEU A 211 -17.14 -5.76 0.23
C LEU A 211 -18.45 -6.42 -0.23
N LYS A 212 -18.38 -7.11 -1.36
CA LYS A 212 -19.52 -7.82 -1.96
C LYS A 212 -19.15 -9.28 -2.14
N VAL A 213 -20.13 -10.16 -2.03
CA VAL A 213 -19.93 -11.55 -2.42
C VAL A 213 -20.02 -11.65 -3.94
N ASP A 214 -19.00 -12.23 -4.56
CA ASP A 214 -19.02 -12.56 -5.98
C ASP A 214 -19.93 -13.76 -6.22
N ALA A 215 -20.93 -13.61 -7.09
CA ALA A 215 -21.95 -14.63 -7.31
C ALA A 215 -21.40 -15.92 -7.94
N ASN A 216 -20.26 -15.85 -8.65
CA ASN A 216 -19.69 -17.00 -9.33
C ASN A 216 -18.81 -17.82 -8.40
N SER A 217 -17.93 -17.15 -7.66
CA SER A 217 -16.96 -17.80 -6.78
C SER A 217 -17.46 -18.00 -5.34
N GLY A 218 -18.48 -17.24 -4.92
CA GLY A 218 -18.92 -17.19 -3.53
C GLY A 218 -17.92 -16.48 -2.59
N MET A 219 -16.79 -15.99 -3.10
CA MET A 219 -15.77 -15.28 -2.34
C MET A 219 -16.04 -13.77 -2.29
N LEU A 220 -15.39 -13.07 -1.36
CA LEU A 220 -15.49 -11.62 -1.33
C LEU A 220 -14.76 -11.00 -2.52
N ARG A 221 -15.35 -9.91 -3.03
CA ARG A 221 -14.74 -8.97 -3.97
C ARG A 221 -14.94 -7.55 -3.45
N LEU A 222 -14.05 -6.66 -3.85
CA LEU A 222 -14.12 -5.24 -3.52
C LEU A 222 -14.76 -4.45 -4.66
N ILE A 223 -15.64 -3.51 -4.33
CA ILE A 223 -16.02 -2.38 -5.19
C ILE A 223 -15.52 -1.12 -4.51
N ARG A 224 -14.42 -0.55 -5.01
CA ARG A 224 -13.76 0.59 -4.35
C ARG A 224 -14.69 1.78 -4.19
N VAL A 225 -14.52 2.52 -3.11
CA VAL A 225 -15.18 3.83 -2.91
C VAL A 225 -14.48 4.90 -3.75
N SER A 226 -13.17 4.78 -3.92
CA SER A 226 -12.32 5.73 -4.63
C SER A 226 -12.09 5.32 -6.08
N CYS A 227 -11.95 6.31 -6.96
CA CYS A 227 -11.53 6.07 -8.34
C CYS A 227 -10.04 6.41 -8.49
N CYS A 228 -9.22 5.45 -8.97
CA CYS A 228 -7.81 5.71 -9.30
C CYS A 228 -7.62 6.63 -10.51
N LEU A 229 -8.69 6.91 -11.27
CA LEU A 229 -8.70 7.77 -12.46
C LEU A 229 -7.82 7.28 -13.62
N VAL A 230 -7.31 6.03 -13.57
CA VAL A 230 -6.44 5.48 -14.61
C VAL A 230 -7.11 5.48 -15.99
N TYR A 231 -8.45 5.36 -16.06
CA TYR A 231 -9.23 5.45 -17.30
C TYR A 231 -9.09 6.79 -18.04
N LYS A 232 -8.52 7.82 -17.40
CA LYS A 232 -8.25 9.11 -18.03
C LYS A 232 -6.92 9.15 -18.78
N CYS A 233 -6.03 8.18 -18.57
CA CYS A 233 -4.83 8.04 -19.39
C CYS A 233 -5.23 7.47 -20.76
N ASP A 234 -4.48 7.81 -21.82
CA ASP A 234 -4.83 7.40 -23.20
C ASP A 234 -4.98 5.88 -23.38
N SER A 235 -4.18 5.10 -22.67
CA SER A 235 -4.21 3.62 -22.67
C SER A 235 -5.04 3.03 -21.52
N GLY A 236 -5.62 3.87 -20.68
CA GLY A 236 -6.31 3.49 -19.47
C GLY A 236 -7.71 2.94 -19.73
N LYS A 237 -8.12 1.97 -18.91
CA LYS A 237 -9.50 1.48 -18.86
C LYS A 237 -10.01 1.59 -17.43
N TYR A 238 -11.33 1.52 -17.26
CA TYR A 238 -11.88 1.32 -15.92
C TYR A 238 -11.35 0.01 -15.34
N CYS A 239 -10.96 0.03 -14.07
CA CYS A 239 -10.68 -1.18 -13.32
C CYS A 239 -12.00 -1.90 -13.02
N ASP A 240 -11.97 -3.23 -12.91
CA ASP A 240 -13.16 -4.05 -12.64
C ASP A 240 -13.87 -3.67 -11.32
N ASP A 241 -13.10 -3.22 -10.34
CA ASP A 241 -13.57 -2.75 -9.03
C ASP A 241 -13.85 -1.24 -8.97
N CYS A 242 -13.90 -0.54 -10.11
CA CYS A 242 -14.01 0.91 -10.14
C CYS A 242 -15.42 1.40 -9.76
N PRO A 243 -15.58 2.39 -8.85
CA PRO A 243 -16.90 2.94 -8.48
C PRO A 243 -17.60 3.67 -9.62
N ARG A 244 -16.87 4.02 -10.69
CA ARG A 244 -17.42 4.73 -11.84
C ARG A 244 -18.08 3.82 -12.87
N LEU A 245 -17.86 2.50 -12.78
CA LEU A 245 -18.49 1.53 -13.68
C LEU A 245 -20.01 1.48 -13.43
N PRO A 246 -20.84 1.46 -14.49
CA PRO A 246 -22.29 1.40 -14.34
C PRO A 246 -22.78 0.19 -13.54
N GLU A 247 -22.19 -1.00 -13.69
CA GLU A 247 -22.56 -2.16 -12.88
C GLU A 247 -22.29 -1.94 -11.39
N ASN A 248 -21.18 -1.30 -11.04
CA ASN A 248 -20.77 -1.09 -9.66
C ASN A 248 -21.59 0.00 -8.96
N LYS A 249 -22.11 0.99 -9.70
CA LYS A 249 -23.04 2.00 -9.16
C LYS A 249 -24.39 1.44 -8.71
N LYS A 250 -24.81 0.29 -9.25
CA LYS A 250 -26.10 -0.35 -8.89
C LYS A 250 -25.99 -1.21 -7.63
N ILE A 251 -24.76 -1.50 -7.20
CA ILE A 251 -24.42 -2.41 -6.11
C ILE A 251 -23.87 -1.65 -4.89
N ALA A 252 -23.43 -0.40 -5.11
CA ALA A 252 -22.98 0.55 -4.09
C ALA A 252 -24.15 1.25 -3.41
#